data_AF-A0A958C6S6-F1
#
_entry.id   AF-A0A958C6S6-F1
#
_cell.length_a   1.000
_cell.length_b   1.000
_cell.length_c   1.000
_cell.angle_alpha   90.00
_cell.angle_beta   90.00
_cell.angle_gamma   90.00
#
_symmetry.space_group_name_H-M   'P 1'
#
loop_
_entity.id
_entity.type
_entity.pdbx_description
1 polymer ?
#
loop_
_entity_poly.entity_id
_entity_poly.type
_entity_poly.pdbx_seq_one_letter_code
_entity_poly.pdbx_strand_id
1 'polypeptide(L)'
;QLGGPGRYSLVSVLYIPRGTGMVTVALESSGQPVASFMHINFMPEGHVRIDDGPTVFGDFPHDQSFTLNVVLDIGDNSAVAQIDLLGGMALGSATVGIDPSVLPLAWQFGTVRYMMGLEHTGNFFVDDILVTRAKDVPSPLNITAAALETD
;
A
#
# COMPACT_ATOMS: atom_id res chain seq x y z
N GLN A 1 16.26 1.14 -14.12
CA GLN A 1 15.35 0.01 -13.88
C GLN A 1 14.52 0.35 -12.65
N LEU A 2 13.21 0.51 -12.81
CA LEU A 2 12.25 0.50 -11.69
C LEU A 2 12.04 -0.99 -11.34
N GLY A 3 12.14 -1.34 -10.06
CA GLY A 3 12.17 -2.73 -9.59
C GLY A 3 13.46 -3.08 -8.83
N GLY A 4 13.37 -4.17 -8.07
CA GLY A 4 14.40 -4.68 -7.17
C GLY A 4 14.27 -4.15 -5.74
N PRO A 5 15.17 -4.59 -4.83
CA PRO A 5 15.21 -4.11 -3.46
C PRO A 5 15.24 -2.57 -3.37
N GLY A 6 14.66 -2.04 -2.29
CA GLY A 6 14.57 -0.61 -2.02
C GLY A 6 13.26 -0.23 -1.33
N ARG A 7 13.15 1.05 -1.02
CA ARG A 7 11.93 1.64 -0.42
C ARG A 7 11.17 2.40 -1.48
N TYR A 8 9.94 1.98 -1.72
CA TYR A 8 9.01 2.59 -2.65
C TYR A 8 7.93 3.30 -1.85
N SER A 9 7.52 4.48 -2.29
CA SER A 9 6.41 5.19 -1.66
C SER A 9 5.38 5.57 -2.72
N LEU A 10 4.12 5.29 -2.43
CA LEU A 10 2.95 5.71 -3.17
C LEU A 10 2.17 6.67 -2.28
N VAL A 11 1.83 7.82 -2.83
CA VAL A 11 0.80 8.70 -2.28
C VAL A 11 -0.23 8.92 -3.36
N SER A 12 -1.51 8.83 -3.01
CA SER A 12 -2.61 9.19 -3.90
C SER A 12 -3.81 9.72 -3.12
N VAL A 13 -4.60 10.56 -3.77
CA VAL A 13 -5.88 11.05 -3.25
C VAL A 13 -7.00 10.26 -3.89
N LEU A 14 -7.90 9.71 -3.07
CA LEU A 14 -9.07 8.98 -3.53
C LEU A 14 -10.35 9.72 -3.15
N TYR A 15 -11.36 9.63 -4.02
CA TYR A 15 -12.74 9.97 -3.72
C TYR A 15 -13.64 8.82 -4.16
N ILE A 16 -14.39 8.25 -3.21
CA ILE A 16 -15.27 7.12 -3.45
C ILE A 16 -16.71 7.55 -3.10
N PRO A 17 -17.57 7.83 -4.11
CA PRO A 17 -18.98 8.14 -3.89
C PRO A 17 -19.70 7.01 -3.15
N ARG A 18 -20.73 7.36 -2.37
CA ARG A 18 -21.62 6.37 -1.75
C ARG A 18 -22.35 5.55 -2.82
N GLY A 19 -22.51 4.24 -2.57
CA GLY A 19 -23.12 3.30 -3.51
C GLY A 19 -22.16 2.77 -4.58
N THR A 20 -20.87 3.13 -4.51
CA THR A 20 -19.82 2.49 -5.29
C THR A 20 -19.54 1.10 -4.74
N GLY A 21 -19.32 0.13 -5.64
CA GLY A 21 -18.86 -1.21 -5.30
C GLY A 21 -17.44 -1.20 -4.72
N MET A 22 -16.85 -2.38 -4.55
CA MET A 22 -15.48 -2.48 -4.03
C MET A 22 -14.50 -1.75 -4.97
N VAL A 23 -13.59 -0.96 -4.39
CA VAL A 23 -12.47 -0.34 -5.11
C VAL A 23 -11.18 -0.99 -4.63
N THR A 24 -10.31 -1.37 -5.57
CA THR A 24 -9.06 -2.04 -5.28
C THR A 24 -7.88 -1.22 -5.79
N VAL A 25 -6.89 -1.03 -4.92
CA VAL A 25 -5.55 -0.56 -5.28
C VAL A 25 -4.61 -1.76 -5.21
N ALA A 26 -4.03 -2.14 -6.35
CA ALA A 26 -3.16 -3.29 -6.49
C ALA A 26 -1.71 -2.85 -6.71
N LEU A 27 -0.78 -3.49 -6.00
CA LEU A 27 0.65 -3.42 -6.29
C LEU A 27 1.03 -4.61 -7.15
N GLU A 28 1.66 -4.36 -8.30
CA GLU A 28 1.87 -5.38 -9.32
C GLU A 28 3.29 -5.35 -9.90
N SER A 29 3.68 -6.50 -10.45
CA SER A 29 4.91 -6.63 -11.22
C SER A 29 4.86 -5.79 -12.51
N SER A 30 6.02 -5.33 -12.99
CA SER A 30 6.16 -4.66 -14.28
C SER A 30 6.41 -5.64 -15.46
N GLY A 31 6.39 -6.95 -15.20
CA GLY A 31 6.63 -8.02 -16.16
C GLY A 31 5.37 -8.51 -16.87
N GLN A 32 5.52 -9.39 -17.86
CA GLN A 32 4.41 -10.10 -18.50
C GLN A 32 4.46 -11.59 -18.13
N PRO A 33 3.37 -12.19 -17.61
CA PRO A 33 2.10 -11.52 -17.28
C PRO A 33 2.24 -10.60 -16.07
N VAL A 34 1.50 -9.49 -16.08
CA VAL A 34 1.36 -8.62 -14.89
C VAL A 34 0.61 -9.41 -13.84
N ALA A 35 1.18 -9.50 -12.64
CA ALA A 35 0.56 -10.19 -11.53
C ALA A 35 0.60 -9.30 -10.29
N SER A 36 -0.55 -9.19 -9.62
CA SER A 36 -0.64 -8.50 -8.33
C SER A 36 -0.04 -9.37 -7.24
N PHE A 37 0.63 -8.75 -6.28
CA PHE A 37 1.16 -9.42 -5.08
C PHE A 37 0.59 -8.84 -3.78
N MET A 38 -0.21 -7.78 -3.88
CA MET A 38 -0.91 -7.16 -2.76
C MET A 38 -2.10 -6.34 -3.28
N HIS A 39 -3.21 -6.40 -2.56
CA HIS A 39 -4.40 -5.59 -2.80
C HIS A 39 -4.80 -4.81 -1.55
N ILE A 40 -5.21 -3.56 -1.74
CA ILE A 40 -5.85 -2.74 -0.73
C ILE A 40 -7.29 -2.55 -1.20
N ASN A 41 -8.24 -3.12 -0.47
CA ASN A 41 -9.64 -3.19 -0.86
C ASN A 41 -10.45 -2.23 0.00
N PHE A 42 -11.06 -1.24 -0.66
CA PHE A 42 -12.01 -0.28 -0.10
C PHE A 42 -13.42 -0.83 -0.33
N MET A 43 -14.05 -1.25 0.76
CA MET A 43 -15.32 -1.95 0.74
C MET A 43 -16.50 -0.96 0.63
N PRO A 44 -17.64 -1.37 0.02
CA PRO A 44 -18.83 -0.51 -0.13
C PRO A 44 -19.40 0.04 1.17
N GLU A 45 -19.17 -0.64 2.29
CA GLU A 45 -19.61 -0.25 3.63
C GLU A 45 -18.68 0.78 4.33
N GLY A 46 -17.57 1.16 3.69
CA GLY A 46 -16.63 2.15 4.23
C GLY A 46 -15.42 1.57 4.96
N HIS A 47 -15.26 0.25 4.98
CA HIS A 47 -14.11 -0.42 5.58
C HIS A 47 -12.97 -0.63 4.59
N VAL A 48 -11.74 -0.75 5.09
CA VAL A 48 -10.56 -1.07 4.27
C VAL A 48 -9.90 -2.34 4.78
N ARG A 49 -9.63 -3.28 3.88
CA ARG A 49 -8.96 -4.55 4.16
C ARG A 49 -7.80 -4.80 3.20
N ILE A 50 -6.91 -5.69 3.61
CA ILE A 50 -5.77 -6.13 2.80
C ILE A 50 -6.04 -7.50 2.24
N ASP A 51 -5.80 -7.63 0.93
CA ASP A 51 -6.09 -8.80 0.11
C ASP A 51 -7.55 -9.27 0.28
N ASP A 52 -7.83 -10.51 -0.09
CA ASP A 52 -9.14 -11.15 0.14
C ASP A 52 -9.30 -11.67 1.57
N GLY A 53 -8.44 -11.23 2.50
CA GLY A 53 -8.47 -11.62 3.90
C GLY A 53 -9.66 -11.04 4.68
N PRO A 54 -9.91 -11.57 5.89
CA PRO A 54 -10.96 -11.05 6.78
C PRO A 54 -10.53 -9.80 7.57
N THR A 55 -9.24 -9.44 7.53
CA THR A 55 -8.69 -8.39 8.39
C THR A 55 -8.95 -7.00 7.83
N VAL A 56 -9.87 -6.30 8.47
CA VAL A 56 -10.10 -4.86 8.29
C VAL A 56 -9.09 -4.09 9.14
N PHE A 57 -8.46 -3.06 8.59
CA PHE A 57 -7.46 -2.23 9.29
C PHE A 57 -7.82 -0.75 9.38
N GLY A 58 -8.88 -0.33 8.69
CA GLY A 58 -9.27 1.07 8.66
C GLY A 58 -10.65 1.30 8.08
N ASP A 59 -11.02 2.57 8.09
CA ASP A 59 -12.27 3.12 7.61
C ASP A 59 -11.99 4.33 6.72
N PHE A 60 -12.83 4.56 5.73
CA PHE A 60 -12.77 5.72 4.85
C PHE A 60 -14.13 6.39 4.67
N PRO A 61 -14.17 7.71 4.42
CA PRO A 61 -15.42 8.40 4.17
C PRO A 61 -15.91 8.15 2.74
N HIS A 62 -17.21 7.93 2.58
CA HIS A 62 -17.83 8.14 1.28
C HIS A 62 -18.06 9.62 1.02
N ASP A 63 -18.11 9.99 -0.26
CA ASP A 63 -18.43 11.35 -0.71
C ASP A 63 -17.45 12.43 -0.20
N GLN A 64 -16.23 12.03 0.12
CA GLN A 64 -15.17 12.91 0.58
C GLN A 64 -13.80 12.39 0.13
N SER A 65 -12.88 13.30 -0.16
CA SER A 65 -11.51 12.95 -0.50
C SER A 65 -10.70 12.52 0.73
N PHE A 66 -9.89 11.50 0.57
CA PHE A 66 -8.90 11.05 1.56
C PHE A 66 -7.62 10.62 0.84
N THR A 67 -6.52 10.51 1.58
CA THR A 67 -5.21 10.12 1.05
C THR A 67 -4.89 8.68 1.43
N LEU A 68 -4.43 7.91 0.46
CA LEU A 68 -3.75 6.64 0.67
C LEU A 68 -2.25 6.88 0.58
N ASN A 69 -1.54 6.57 1.65
CA ASN A 69 -0.09 6.50 1.68
C ASN A 69 0.34 5.05 1.83
N VAL A 70 1.21 4.56 0.95
CA VAL A 70 1.81 3.23 1.04
C VAL A 70 3.31 3.37 0.95
N VAL A 71 4.02 2.74 1.88
CA VAL A 71 5.45 2.57 1.82
C VAL A 71 5.77 1.09 1.74
N LEU A 72 6.41 0.68 0.65
CA LEU A 72 6.80 -0.70 0.39
C LEU A 72 8.32 -0.83 0.49
N ASP A 73 8.77 -1.50 1.54
CA ASP A 73 10.16 -1.89 1.74
C ASP A 73 10.39 -3.29 1.15
N ILE A 74 11.25 -3.37 0.14
CA ILE A 74 11.61 -4.62 -0.51
C ILE A 74 13.06 -4.93 -0.20
N GLY A 75 13.32 -6.04 0.49
CA GLY A 75 14.65 -6.58 0.74
C GLY A 75 14.93 -7.83 -0.08
N ASP A 76 16.09 -8.44 0.17
CA ASP A 76 16.53 -9.63 -0.56
C ASP A 76 15.75 -10.91 -0.22
N ASN A 77 15.11 -10.96 0.95
CA ASN A 77 14.40 -12.16 1.44
C ASN A 77 13.03 -11.87 2.04
N SER A 78 12.59 -10.62 2.03
CA SER A 78 11.31 -10.19 2.61
C SER A 78 10.87 -8.87 1.98
N ALA A 79 9.56 -8.64 1.94
CA ALA A 79 9.01 -7.33 1.64
C ALA A 79 7.91 -6.99 2.66
N VAL A 80 7.80 -5.71 3.03
CA VAL A 80 6.85 -5.19 4.01
C VAL A 80 6.22 -3.93 3.47
N ALA A 81 4.90 -3.83 3.54
CA ALA A 81 4.14 -2.63 3.21
C ALA A 81 3.61 -1.97 4.48
N GLN A 82 3.91 -0.70 4.70
CA GLN A 82 3.21 0.17 5.63
C GLN A 82 2.15 0.97 4.88
N ILE A 83 0.94 1.05 5.40
CA ILE A 83 -0.22 1.64 4.73
C ILE A 83 -0.90 2.57 5.71
N ASP A 84 -1.16 3.80 5.32
CA ASP A 84 -1.86 4.78 6.13
C ASP A 84 -2.99 5.43 5.33
N LEU A 85 -4.13 5.61 6.00
CA LEU A 85 -5.25 6.41 5.51
C LEU A 85 -5.23 7.76 6.23
N LEU A 86 -5.21 8.85 5.47
CA LEU A 86 -5.02 10.20 6.01
C LEU A 86 -6.09 11.17 5.46
N GLY A 87 -6.51 12.12 6.31
CA GLY A 87 -7.45 13.17 5.93
C GLY A 87 -8.91 12.69 5.79
N GLY A 88 -9.84 13.62 5.62
CA GLY A 88 -11.24 13.29 5.31
C GLY A 88 -12.02 12.48 6.36
N MET A 89 -11.53 12.35 7.61
CA MET A 89 -12.01 11.35 8.60
C MET A 89 -11.65 9.90 8.28
N ALA A 90 -10.85 9.64 7.24
CA ALA A 90 -10.26 8.34 7.03
C ALA A 90 -9.31 8.02 8.19
N LEU A 91 -9.33 6.77 8.64
CA LEU A 91 -8.55 6.30 9.77
C LEU A 91 -8.08 4.89 9.50
N GLY A 92 -6.79 4.63 9.64
CA GLY A 92 -6.27 3.27 9.56
C GLY A 92 -4.78 3.28 9.30
N SER A 93 -4.08 2.36 9.94
CA SER A 93 -2.68 2.06 9.64
C SER A 93 -2.47 0.56 9.70
N ALA A 94 -1.74 0.02 8.73
CA ALA A 94 -1.40 -1.38 8.68
C ALA A 94 0.07 -1.55 8.32
N THR A 95 0.70 -2.57 8.90
CA THR A 95 2.01 -3.08 8.46
C THR A 95 1.84 -4.53 8.07
N VAL A 96 2.08 -4.85 6.79
CA VAL A 96 1.81 -6.16 6.21
C VAL A 96 3.08 -6.71 5.59
N GLY A 97 3.45 -7.93 5.99
CA GLY A 97 4.49 -8.68 5.30
C GLY A 97 3.92 -9.29 4.01
N ILE A 98 4.65 -9.14 2.91
CA ILE A 98 4.30 -9.79 1.64
C ILE A 98 4.58 -11.30 1.77
N ASP A 99 3.63 -12.13 1.33
CA ASP A 99 3.75 -13.58 1.39
C ASP A 99 5.02 -14.04 0.62
N PRO A 100 5.90 -14.86 1.24
CA PRO A 100 7.12 -15.35 0.59
C PRO A 100 6.88 -16.01 -0.78
N SER A 101 5.72 -16.63 -1.01
CA SER A 101 5.36 -17.26 -2.28
C SER A 101 5.16 -16.27 -3.43
N VAL A 102 4.85 -15.00 -3.14
CA VAL A 102 4.69 -13.93 -4.14
C VAL A 102 5.81 -12.89 -4.07
N LEU A 103 6.80 -13.04 -3.18
CA LEU A 103 7.96 -12.15 -3.08
C LEU A 103 8.70 -11.92 -4.41
N PRO A 104 8.87 -12.92 -5.31
CA PRO A 104 9.49 -12.68 -6.62
C PRO A 104 8.74 -11.65 -7.48
N LEU A 105 7.41 -11.51 -7.30
CA LEU A 105 6.62 -10.49 -7.97
C LEU A 105 6.89 -9.10 -7.37
N ALA A 106 7.03 -9.01 -6.05
CA ALA A 106 7.40 -7.77 -5.37
C ALA A 106 8.77 -7.26 -5.81
N TRP A 107 9.77 -8.14 -6.00
CA TRP A 107 11.06 -7.74 -6.61
C TRP A 107 10.92 -7.14 -8.01
N GLN A 108 9.84 -7.45 -8.71
CA GLN A 108 9.52 -6.89 -10.02
C GLN A 108 8.51 -5.75 -9.93
N PHE A 109 8.25 -5.19 -8.75
CA PHE A 109 7.29 -4.11 -8.58
C PHE A 109 7.59 -2.95 -9.53
N GLY A 110 6.54 -2.53 -10.24
CA GLY A 110 6.61 -1.33 -11.07
C GLY A 110 5.27 -0.82 -11.58
N THR A 111 4.16 -1.40 -11.11
CA THR A 111 2.82 -1.00 -11.50
C THR A 111 1.96 -0.81 -10.26
N VAL A 112 1.22 0.30 -10.20
CA VAL A 112 0.11 0.51 -9.27
C VAL A 112 -1.15 0.56 -10.11
N ARG A 113 -2.11 -0.33 -9.83
CA ARG A 113 -3.36 -0.40 -10.57
C ARG A 113 -4.53 -0.05 -9.66
N TYR A 114 -5.35 0.88 -10.12
CA TYR A 114 -6.62 1.26 -9.49
C TYR A 114 -7.74 0.64 -10.31
N MET A 115 -8.66 -0.09 -9.67
CA MET A 115 -9.76 -0.75 -10.37
C MET A 115 -11.00 -0.86 -9.51
N MET A 116 -12.16 -0.98 -10.15
CA MET A 116 -13.34 -1.51 -9.47
C MET A 116 -13.17 -3.02 -9.33
N GLY A 117 -13.33 -3.51 -8.10
CA GLY A 117 -13.39 -4.93 -7.78
C GLY A 117 -14.73 -5.55 -8.20
N LEU A 118 -15.08 -6.65 -7.53
CA LEU A 118 -16.33 -7.37 -7.75
C LEU A 118 -17.55 -6.43 -7.66
N GLU A 119 -18.60 -6.76 -8.42
CA GLU A 119 -19.86 -6.02 -8.58
C GLU A 119 -19.80 -4.79 -9.52
N HIS A 120 -18.62 -4.32 -9.95
CA HIS A 120 -18.43 -3.29 -11.00
C HIS A 120 -19.49 -2.17 -11.04
N THR A 121 -19.86 -1.64 -9.87
CA THR A 121 -20.96 -0.68 -9.72
C THR A 121 -20.44 0.70 -9.31
N GLY A 122 -20.94 1.75 -9.96
CA GLY A 122 -20.60 3.14 -9.65
C GLY A 122 -19.34 3.63 -10.36
N ASN A 123 -18.66 4.60 -9.73
CA ASN A 123 -17.43 5.21 -10.21
C ASN A 123 -16.60 5.67 -9.00
N PHE A 124 -15.29 5.80 -9.15
CA PHE A 124 -14.42 6.42 -8.15
C PHE A 124 -13.40 7.31 -8.85
N PHE A 125 -12.79 8.21 -8.11
CA PHE A 125 -11.78 9.13 -8.63
C PHE A 125 -10.47 8.94 -7.89
N VAL A 126 -9.38 9.07 -8.62
CA VAL A 126 -8.02 9.07 -8.09
C VAL A 126 -7.31 10.28 -8.66
N ASP A 127 -6.63 11.02 -7.80
CA ASP A 127 -5.83 12.19 -8.16
C ASP A 127 -4.48 12.19 -7.42
N ASP A 128 -3.57 13.08 -7.82
CA ASP A 128 -2.28 13.31 -7.17
C ASP A 128 -1.44 12.03 -6.95
N ILE A 129 -1.42 11.15 -7.96
CA ILE A 129 -0.66 9.89 -7.87
C ILE A 129 0.83 10.19 -7.98
N LEU A 130 1.55 10.01 -6.87
CA LEU A 130 2.99 10.12 -6.80
C LEU A 130 3.60 8.80 -6.35
N VAL A 131 4.43 8.21 -7.22
CA VAL A 131 5.26 7.05 -6.88
C VAL A 131 6.73 7.46 -6.88
N THR A 132 7.40 7.18 -5.78
CA THR A 132 8.84 7.44 -5.63
C THR A 132 9.59 6.18 -5.21
N ARG A 133 10.89 6.15 -5.50
CA ARG A 133 11.80 5.11 -5.05
C ARG A 133 13.02 5.76 -4.43
N ALA A 134 13.31 5.45 -3.17
CA ALA A 134 14.60 5.74 -2.56
C ALA A 134 15.55 4.58 -2.85
N LYS A 135 16.71 4.90 -3.43
CA LYS A 135 17.71 3.90 -3.83
C LYS A 135 18.49 3.34 -2.64
N ASP A 136 18.48 4.03 -1.50
CA ASP A 136 19.31 3.69 -0.34
C ASP A 136 18.55 4.01 0.96
N VAL A 137 18.12 2.97 1.68
CA VAL A 137 17.84 3.09 3.12
C VAL A 137 18.97 2.33 3.79
N PRO A 138 19.88 3.02 4.54
CA PRO A 138 20.83 2.31 5.38
C PRO A 138 20.05 1.33 6.26
N SER A 139 20.54 0.11 6.41
CA SER A 139 20.03 -0.83 7.42
C SER A 139 19.73 -0.07 8.72
N PRO A 140 18.65 -0.41 9.47
CA PRO A 140 18.33 0.29 10.70
C PRO A 140 19.61 0.38 11.54
N LEU A 141 20.02 1.61 11.84
CA LEU A 141 21.15 1.88 12.70
C LEU A 141 20.91 1.08 13.98
N ASN A 142 21.75 0.08 14.23
CA ASN A 142 21.90 -0.53 15.56
C ASN A 142 22.42 0.58 16.47
N ILE A 143 21.53 1.41 17.00
CA ILE A 143 21.85 2.30 18.11
C ILE A 143 21.87 1.41 19.35
N THR A 144 22.96 0.67 19.54
CA THR A 144 23.31 0.22 20.89
C THR A 144 23.60 1.48 21.68
N ALA A 145 22.68 1.82 22.59
CA ALA A 145 22.92 2.82 23.61
C ALA A 145 24.16 2.41 24.40
N ALA A 146 25.31 3.01 24.08
CA ALA A 146 26.44 3.02 24.97
C ALA A 146 26.03 3.85 26.18
N ALA A 147 25.80 3.17 27.31
CA ALA A 147 25.65 3.82 28.60
C ALA A 147 26.86 4.73 28.82
N LEU A 148 26.58 6.02 29.03
CA LEU A 148 27.52 6.93 29.67
C LEU A 148 27.65 6.50 31.13
N GLU A 149 28.67 5.72 31.45
CA GLU A 149 29.22 5.69 32.80
C GLU A 149 30.01 6.99 32.99
N THR A 150 29.55 7.81 33.93
CA THR A 150 30.32 8.93 34.49
C THR A 150 30.76 8.52 35.88
N ASP A 151 32.07 8.44 36.09
CA ASP A 151 32.69 8.69 37.41
C ASP A 151 32.96 10.20 37.56
#